data_AF-D2SMM7-F1
#
_entry.id   AF-D2SMM7-F1
#
_cell.length_a   1.000
_cell.length_b   1.000
_cell.length_c   1.000
_cell.angle_alpha   90.00
_cell.angle_beta   90.00
_cell.angle_gamma   90.00
#
_symmetry.space_group_name_H-M   'P 1'
#
loop_
_entity.id
_entity.type
_entity.pdbx_description
1 polymer ?
#
loop_
_entity_poly.entity_id
_entity_poly.type
_entity_poly.pdbx_seq_one_letter_code
_entity_poly.pdbx_strand_id
1 'polypeptide(L)'
;DGGTFALYSLISRYAKIRMIPNQQAEDAMVSNYSIEAPNSQLRTAQWFKQKLESSKAAKIVLFTLTILGTSMVMGDGTLTPAISVLSAVSGIKEKAPSLTQSQVVWISVAIPFLLFSVQRFGTDKVGYTFAPVISVWFLLIAGIGLYNLVEHDIGVLRAFNPWYIVQYFKRNGKEGWVSLGGIILCVTGTEGMFADLG
;
A
#
# COMPACT_ATOMS: atom_id res chain seq x y z
N ASP A 1 14.86 5.52 -0.18
CA ASP A 1 14.92 4.09 0.21
C ASP A 1 15.04 3.88 1.71
N GLY A 2 14.08 4.38 2.50
CA GLY A 2 14.15 4.27 3.96
C GLY A 2 12.80 4.09 4.65
N GLY A 3 11.71 3.96 3.89
CA GLY A 3 10.37 3.78 4.44
C GLY A 3 10.27 2.54 5.33
N THR A 4 9.54 2.67 6.45
CA THR A 4 9.25 1.66 7.49
C THR A 4 10.44 0.97 8.17
N PHE A 5 11.48 0.52 7.45
CA PHE A 5 12.70 -0.07 8.00
C PHE A 5 13.58 0.94 8.73
N ALA A 6 13.73 2.18 8.21
CA ALA A 6 14.42 3.24 8.95
C ALA A 6 13.60 3.67 10.17
N LEU A 7 12.27 3.64 10.07
CA LEU A 7 11.37 3.91 11.19
C LEU A 7 11.47 2.83 12.27
N TYR A 8 11.54 1.55 11.90
CA TYR A 8 11.74 0.43 12.82
C TYR A 8 13.14 0.47 13.47
N SER A 9 14.17 0.79 12.69
CA SER A 9 15.54 1.04 13.17
C SER A 9 15.57 2.20 14.18
N LEU A 10 14.92 3.33 13.88
CA LEU A 10 14.85 4.50 14.76
C LEU A 10 14.04 4.21 16.01
N ILE A 11 12.90 3.51 15.90
CA ILE A 11 12.07 3.10 17.04
C ILE A 11 12.83 2.08 17.90
N SER A 12 13.53 1.11 17.31
CA SER A 12 14.36 0.15 18.05
C SER A 12 15.51 0.84 18.79
N ARG A 13 16.11 1.87 18.20
CA ARG A 13 17.20 2.68 18.78
C ARG A 13 16.72 3.64 19.87
N TYR A 14 15.54 4.24 19.75
CA TYR A 14 15.02 5.21 20.73
C TYR A 14 14.11 4.60 21.81
N ALA A 15 13.46 3.47 21.53
CA ALA A 15 12.49 2.88 22.46
C ALA A 15 13.12 1.96 23.51
N LYS A 16 14.41 1.61 23.41
CA LYS A 16 15.09 0.71 24.36
C LYS A 16 14.31 -0.61 24.54
N ILE A 17 13.74 -1.12 23.45
CA ILE A 17 13.09 -2.43 23.40
C ILE A 17 14.12 -3.42 22.83
N ARG A 18 15.20 -3.66 23.57
CA ARG A 18 16.10 -4.78 23.33
C ARG A 18 15.99 -5.73 24.51
N MET A 19 15.31 -6.85 24.27
CA MET A 19 15.21 -8.01 25.17
C MET A 19 16.46 -8.91 25.03
N ILE A 20 17.62 -8.30 24.76
CA ILE A 20 18.92 -8.98 24.67
C ILE A 20 19.92 -8.10 25.43
N PRO A 21 20.52 -8.58 26.52
CA PRO A 21 21.44 -7.80 27.33
C PRO A 21 22.78 -7.71 26.59
N ASN A 22 22.99 -6.63 25.83
CA ASN A 22 24.33 -6.28 25.40
C ASN A 22 24.79 -5.07 26.22
N GLN A 23 25.45 -5.34 27.34
CA GLN A 23 26.19 -4.33 28.09
C GLN A 23 27.38 -3.87 27.23
N GLN A 24 27.14 -2.95 26.31
CA GLN A 24 28.23 -2.26 25.63
C GLN A 24 28.63 -1.07 26.49
N ALA A 25 29.86 -1.08 27.00
CA ALA A 25 30.42 -0.07 27.91
C ALA A 25 30.41 1.36 27.33
N GLU A 26 30.14 1.52 26.03
CA GLU A 26 30.06 2.80 25.34
C GLU A 26 28.78 3.59 25.68
N ASP A 27 27.70 2.92 26.12
CA ASP A 27 26.45 3.59 26.54
C ASP A 27 26.57 4.28 27.90
N ALA A 28 27.61 3.97 28.70
CA ALA A 28 27.82 4.59 30.01
C ALA A 28 28.39 6.01 29.93
N MET A 29 29.05 6.39 28.83
CA MET A 29 29.63 7.73 28.67
C MET A 29 28.66 8.77 28.10
N VAL A 30 27.57 8.35 27.47
CA VAL A 30 26.60 9.27 26.84
C VAL A 30 25.50 9.72 27.83
N SER A 31 25.42 9.14 29.03
CA SER A 31 24.38 9.49 30.02
C SER A 31 24.58 10.84 30.71
N ASN A 32 25.73 11.50 30.51
CA ASN A 32 26.06 12.78 31.14
C ASN A 32 25.73 14.01 30.30
N TYR A 33 25.14 13.85 29.12
CA TYR A 33 24.64 14.98 28.35
C TYR A 33 23.18 15.25 28.70
N SER A 34 22.95 16.07 29.73
CA SER A 34 21.65 16.69 30.00
C SER A 34 21.28 17.60 28.81
N ILE A 35 20.57 17.05 27.82
CA ILE A 35 19.84 17.86 26.86
C ILE A 35 18.60 18.39 27.58
N GLU A 36 18.70 19.64 28.01
CA GLU A 36 17.58 20.48 28.40
C GLU A 36 16.62 20.62 27.20
N ALA A 37 15.47 19.94 27.25
CA ALA A 37 14.51 19.90 26.14
C ALA A 37 13.13 20.43 26.58
N PRO A 38 12.78 21.70 26.28
CA PRO A 38 11.42 22.18 26.37
C PRO A 38 10.77 22.08 24.99
N ASN A 39 10.26 20.91 24.62
CA ASN A 39 9.31 20.81 23.52
C ASN A 39 8.04 20.06 23.98
N SER A 40 6.88 20.68 23.81
CA SER A 40 5.58 20.18 24.28
C SER A 40 5.22 18.81 23.69
N GLN A 41 5.68 18.53 22.47
CA GLN A 41 5.50 17.25 21.79
C GLN A 41 6.27 16.10 22.46
N LEU A 42 7.50 16.34 22.90
CA LEU A 42 8.33 15.35 23.59
C LEU A 42 7.78 15.00 24.97
N ARG A 43 7.26 15.99 25.70
CA ARG A 43 6.61 15.78 27.00
C ARG A 43 5.31 14.98 26.86
N THR A 44 4.55 15.22 25.80
CA THR A 44 3.33 14.48 25.48
C THR A 44 3.63 13.04 25.09
N ALA A 45 4.67 12.81 24.28
CA ALA A 45 5.12 11.48 23.90
C ALA A 45 5.66 10.69 25.10
N GLN A 46 6.41 11.33 26.01
CA GLN A 46 6.92 10.69 27.24
C GLN A 46 5.78 10.34 28.21
N TRP A 47 4.80 11.23 28.39
CA TRP A 47 3.60 10.93 29.19
C TRP A 47 2.79 9.78 28.60
N PHE A 48 2.59 9.77 27.28
CA PHE A 48 1.88 8.70 26.58
C PHE A 48 2.64 7.38 26.72
N LYS A 49 3.97 7.40 26.56
CA LYS A 49 4.87 6.26 26.76
C LYS A 49 4.79 5.71 28.18
N GLN A 50 4.83 6.57 29.20
CA GLN A 50 4.73 6.17 30.61
C GLN A 50 3.35 5.57 30.94
N LYS A 51 2.27 6.10 30.36
CA LYS A 51 0.91 5.53 30.48
C LYS A 51 0.77 4.17 29.78
N LEU A 52 1.38 4.03 28.61
CA LEU A 52 1.49 2.78 27.86
C LEU A 52 2.29 1.71 28.63
N GLU A 53 3.41 2.12 29.22
CA GLU A 53 4.33 1.22 29.91
C GLU A 53 3.82 0.77 31.28
N SER A 54 3.03 1.62 31.94
CA SER A 54 2.40 1.32 33.23
C SER A 54 1.31 0.25 33.14
N SER A 55 0.68 0.06 31.98
CA SER A 55 -0.45 -0.87 31.82
C SER A 55 -0.04 -2.12 31.05
N LYS A 56 -0.09 -3.29 31.70
CA LYS A 56 0.10 -4.59 31.03
C LYS A 56 -0.91 -4.80 29.90
N ALA A 57 -2.14 -4.31 30.05
CA ALA A 57 -3.18 -4.38 29.02
C ALA A 57 -2.82 -3.55 27.79
N ALA A 58 -2.26 -2.35 27.96
CA ALA A 58 -1.84 -1.51 26.83
C ALA A 58 -0.70 -2.15 26.03
N LYS A 59 0.27 -2.81 26.71
CA LYS A 59 1.32 -3.58 26.04
C LYS A 59 0.78 -4.75 25.22
N ILE A 60 -0.18 -5.50 25.77
CA ILE A 60 -0.83 -6.61 25.07
C ILE A 60 -1.61 -6.09 23.86
N VAL A 61 -2.40 -5.03 24.01
CA VAL A 61 -3.16 -4.43 22.89
C VAL A 61 -2.23 -3.96 21.78
N LEU A 62 -1.15 -3.26 22.11
CA LEU A 62 -0.18 -2.80 21.11
C LEU A 62 0.53 -3.95 20.41
N PHE A 63 0.90 -5.00 21.14
CA PHE A 63 1.51 -6.19 20.57
C PHE A 63 0.55 -6.87 19.59
N THR A 64 -0.70 -7.10 20.01
CA THR A 64 -1.73 -7.69 19.14
C THR A 64 -2.01 -6.82 17.92
N LEU A 65 -2.10 -5.49 18.08
CA LEU A 65 -2.34 -4.55 16.98
C LEU A 65 -1.16 -4.53 16.00
N THR A 66 0.07 -4.63 16.51
CA THR A 66 1.28 -4.70 15.68
C THR A 66 1.34 -6.01 14.88
N ILE A 67 1.02 -7.16 15.50
CA ILE A 67 0.95 -8.45 14.80
C ILE A 67 -0.17 -8.44 13.77
N LEU A 68 -1.36 -7.94 14.14
CA LEU A 68 -2.50 -7.81 13.21
C LEU A 68 -2.12 -6.93 12.02
N GLY A 69 -1.55 -5.74 12.26
CA GLY A 69 -1.10 -4.83 11.21
C GLY A 69 -0.05 -5.48 10.31
N THR A 70 0.95 -6.14 10.89
CA THR A 70 1.99 -6.84 10.12
C THR A 70 1.40 -7.97 9.27
N SER A 71 0.46 -8.75 9.81
CA SER A 71 -0.21 -9.82 9.07
C SER A 71 -1.10 -9.30 7.94
N MET A 72 -1.75 -8.14 8.14
CA MET A 72 -2.58 -7.49 7.13
C MET A 72 -1.74 -6.99 5.95
N VAL A 73 -0.60 -6.36 6.23
CA VAL A 73 0.35 -5.91 5.20
C VAL A 73 0.93 -7.11 4.43
N MET A 74 1.30 -8.19 5.14
CA MET A 74 1.80 -9.41 4.49
C MET A 74 0.72 -10.08 3.62
N GLY A 75 -0.52 -10.08 4.10
CA GLY A 75 -1.69 -10.57 3.36
C GLY A 75 -1.93 -9.77 2.09
N ASP A 76 -1.90 -8.44 2.18
CA ASP A 76 -2.09 -7.54 1.04
C ASP A 76 -1.01 -7.75 -0.04
N GLY A 77 0.26 -7.86 0.36
CA GLY A 77 1.37 -8.15 -0.56
C GLY A 77 1.26 -9.51 -1.27
N THR A 78 0.58 -10.49 -0.67
CA THR A 78 0.39 -11.83 -1.26
C THR A 78 -0.89 -11.91 -2.11
N LEU A 79 -1.98 -11.28 -1.67
CA LEU A 79 -3.29 -11.38 -2.31
C LEU A 79 -3.41 -10.48 -3.55
N THR A 80 -2.84 -9.27 -3.50
CA THR A 80 -2.91 -8.30 -4.61
C THR A 80 -2.39 -8.85 -5.95
N PRO A 81 -1.19 -9.46 -6.04
CA PRO A 81 -0.74 -10.03 -7.32
C PRO A 81 -1.61 -11.20 -7.78
N ALA A 82 -2.13 -12.03 -6.86
CA ALA A 82 -2.99 -13.16 -7.20
C ALA A 82 -4.34 -12.70 -7.77
N ILE A 83 -4.99 -11.73 -7.12
CA ILE A 83 -6.28 -11.19 -7.55
C ILE A 83 -6.13 -10.40 -8.85
N SER A 84 -5.08 -9.59 -8.98
CA SER A 84 -4.80 -8.80 -10.18
C SER A 84 -4.61 -9.69 -11.42
N VAL A 85 -3.78 -10.74 -11.32
CA VAL A 85 -3.56 -11.66 -12.44
C VAL A 85 -4.82 -12.46 -12.77
N LEU A 86 -5.54 -12.96 -11.76
CA LEU A 86 -6.79 -13.69 -12.00
C LEU A 86 -7.82 -12.80 -12.72
N SER A 87 -7.93 -11.54 -12.33
CA SER A 87 -8.80 -10.55 -12.99
C SER A 87 -8.38 -10.29 -14.43
N ALA A 88 -7.07 -10.11 -14.68
CA ALA A 88 -6.54 -9.90 -16.02
C ALA A 88 -6.82 -11.10 -16.96
N VAL A 89 -6.56 -12.33 -16.50
CA VAL A 89 -6.82 -13.54 -17.30
C VAL A 89 -8.32 -13.75 -17.52
N SER A 90 -9.15 -13.42 -16.52
CA SER A 90 -10.62 -13.47 -16.65
C SER A 90 -11.14 -12.44 -17.66
N GLY A 91 -10.55 -11.25 -17.74
CA GLY A 91 -10.87 -10.26 -18.77
C GLY A 91 -10.52 -10.74 -20.19
N ILE A 92 -9.42 -11.48 -20.34
CA ILE A 92 -9.05 -12.09 -21.63
C ILE A 92 -10.06 -13.17 -22.04
N LYS A 93 -10.54 -13.98 -21.08
CA LYS A 93 -11.56 -15.02 -21.32
C LYS A 93 -12.83 -14.45 -21.95
N GLU A 94 -13.23 -13.24 -21.59
CA GLU A 94 -14.44 -12.60 -22.16
C GLU A 94 -14.34 -12.41 -23.69
N LYS A 95 -13.13 -12.20 -24.22
CA LYS A 95 -12.87 -12.10 -25.67
C LYS A 95 -12.47 -13.44 -26.30
N ALA A 96 -12.12 -14.45 -25.49
CA ALA A 96 -11.69 -15.78 -25.93
C ALA A 96 -12.50 -16.89 -25.23
N PRO A 97 -13.75 -17.15 -25.68
CA PRO A 97 -14.66 -18.12 -25.05
C PRO A 97 -14.18 -19.58 -25.14
N SER A 98 -13.13 -19.86 -25.92
CA SER A 98 -12.50 -21.18 -26.03
C SER A 98 -11.69 -21.60 -24.79
N LEU A 99 -11.43 -20.68 -23.85
CA LEU A 99 -10.70 -20.97 -22.62
C LEU A 99 -11.63 -21.49 -21.53
N THR A 100 -11.43 -22.74 -21.10
CA THR A 100 -12.16 -23.29 -19.95
C THR A 100 -11.73 -22.62 -18.64
N GLN A 101 -12.64 -22.58 -17.66
CA GLN A 101 -12.38 -21.98 -16.35
C GLN A 101 -11.17 -22.62 -15.64
N SER A 102 -10.99 -23.93 -15.79
CA SER A 102 -9.84 -24.64 -15.23
C SER A 102 -8.51 -24.15 -15.82
N GLN A 103 -8.47 -23.88 -17.14
CA GLN A 103 -7.27 -23.35 -17.80
C GLN A 103 -6.94 -21.94 -17.32
N VAL A 104 -7.95 -21.08 -17.11
CA VAL A 104 -7.76 -19.73 -16.56
C VAL A 104 -7.11 -19.76 -15.18
N VAL A 105 -7.54 -20.66 -14.30
CA VAL A 105 -6.95 -20.82 -12.96
C VAL A 105 -5.49 -21.25 -13.06
N TRP A 106 -5.17 -22.28 -13.87
CA TRP A 106 -3.80 -22.75 -14.03
C TRP A 106 -2.87 -21.69 -14.62
N ILE A 107 -3.32 -20.92 -15.62
CA ILE A 107 -2.57 -19.80 -16.20
C ILE A 107 -2.33 -18.72 -15.14
N SER A 108 -3.35 -18.41 -14.34
CA SER A 108 -3.26 -17.39 -13.28
C SER A 108 -2.33 -17.78 -12.15
N VAL A 109 -2.11 -19.09 -11.90
CA VAL A 109 -1.10 -19.58 -10.93
C VAL A 109 0.30 -19.60 -11.56
N ALA A 110 0.41 -19.96 -12.83
CA ALA A 110 1.69 -20.04 -13.53
C ALA A 110 2.36 -18.66 -13.69
N ILE A 111 1.57 -17.60 -13.96
CA ILE A 111 2.09 -16.25 -14.18
C ILE A 111 2.83 -15.70 -12.93
N PRO A 112 2.23 -15.62 -11.73
CA PRO A 112 2.93 -15.19 -10.52
C PRO A 112 4.11 -16.10 -10.20
N PHE A 113 3.96 -17.43 -10.34
CA PHE A 113 5.06 -18.36 -10.08
C PHE A 113 6.29 -18.06 -10.94
N LEU A 114 6.10 -17.82 -12.24
CA LEU A 114 7.18 -17.43 -13.14
C LEU A 114 7.73 -16.04 -12.82
N LEU A 115 6.87 -15.06 -12.56
CA LEU A 115 7.28 -13.70 -12.20
C LEU A 115 8.13 -13.68 -10.93
N PHE A 116 7.67 -14.31 -9.84
CA PHE A 116 8.42 -14.45 -8.60
C PHE A 116 9.69 -15.28 -8.78
N SER A 117 9.68 -16.29 -9.66
CA SER A 117 10.88 -17.06 -9.98
C SER A 117 11.94 -16.23 -10.71
N VAL A 118 11.55 -15.26 -11.54
CA VAL A 118 12.48 -14.37 -12.25
C VAL A 118 12.99 -13.25 -11.34
N GLN A 119 12.18 -12.78 -10.39
CA GLN A 119 12.58 -11.75 -9.41
C GLN A 119 13.82 -12.13 -8.58
N ARG A 120 14.08 -13.43 -8.37
CA ARG A 120 15.29 -13.91 -7.66
C ARG A 120 16.62 -13.50 -8.32
N PHE A 121 16.60 -13.16 -9.61
CA PHE A 121 17.80 -12.81 -10.39
C PHE A 121 18.11 -11.31 -10.38
N GLY A 122 17.32 -10.51 -9.65
CA GLY A 122 17.56 -9.08 -9.45
C GLY A 122 16.30 -8.27 -9.73
N THR A 123 15.73 -7.69 -8.67
CA THR A 123 14.55 -6.81 -8.72
C THR A 123 14.78 -5.58 -9.60
N ASP A 124 16.01 -5.04 -9.64
CA ASP A 124 16.36 -3.89 -10.46
C ASP A 124 16.19 -4.17 -11.96
N LYS A 125 16.69 -5.31 -12.44
CA LYS A 125 16.62 -5.70 -13.86
C LYS A 125 15.18 -5.94 -14.30
N VAL A 126 14.38 -6.52 -13.40
CA VAL A 126 12.96 -6.76 -13.61
C VAL A 126 12.21 -5.43 -13.71
N GLY A 127 12.44 -4.50 -12.79
CA GLY A 127 11.84 -3.16 -12.80
C GLY A 127 12.12 -2.37 -14.08
N TYR A 128 13.38 -2.37 -14.54
CA TYR A 128 13.75 -1.70 -15.81
C TYR A 128 13.04 -2.30 -17.03
N THR A 129 12.73 -3.59 -17.02
CA THR A 129 12.02 -4.26 -18.13
C THR A 129 10.52 -3.97 -18.09
N PHE A 130 9.94 -3.83 -16.90
CA PHE A 130 8.51 -3.50 -16.73
C PHE A 130 8.19 -2.03 -17.00
N ALA A 131 9.11 -1.11 -16.72
CA ALA A 131 8.92 0.32 -16.94
C ALA A 131 8.44 0.69 -18.37
N PRO A 132 9.04 0.22 -19.47
CA PRO A 132 8.56 0.52 -20.82
C PRO A 132 7.19 -0.10 -21.11
N VAL A 133 6.91 -1.31 -20.59
CA VAL A 133 5.61 -1.98 -20.77
C VAL A 133 4.49 -1.16 -20.11
N ILE A 134 4.70 -0.73 -18.87
CA ILE A 134 3.77 0.11 -18.13
C ILE A 134 3.60 1.48 -18.84
N SER A 135 4.69 2.04 -19.35
CA SER A 135 4.67 3.31 -20.09
C SER A 135 3.82 3.23 -21.36
N VAL A 136 4.00 2.17 -22.16
CA VAL A 136 3.16 1.92 -23.35
C VAL A 136 1.71 1.74 -22.96
N TRP A 137 1.42 0.98 -21.89
CA TRP A 137 0.07 0.79 -21.38
C TRP A 137 -0.60 2.10 -20.96
N PHE A 138 0.10 2.96 -20.21
CA PHE A 138 -0.40 4.29 -19.85
C PHE A 138 -0.65 5.18 -21.06
N LEU A 139 0.24 5.16 -22.06
CA LEU A 139 0.05 5.91 -23.30
C LEU A 139 -1.17 5.43 -24.08
N LEU A 140 -1.41 4.11 -24.14
CA LEU A 140 -2.61 3.55 -24.77
C LEU A 140 -3.88 3.98 -24.05
N ILE A 141 -3.92 3.92 -22.72
CA ILE A 141 -5.08 4.37 -21.93
C ILE A 141 -5.29 5.88 -22.08
N ALA A 142 -4.23 6.68 -22.05
CA ALA A 142 -4.31 8.12 -22.27
C ALA A 142 -4.83 8.45 -23.67
N GLY A 143 -4.36 7.74 -24.70
CA GLY A 143 -4.81 7.90 -26.08
C GLY A 143 -6.29 7.52 -26.26
N ILE A 144 -6.71 6.36 -25.73
CA ILE A 144 -8.11 5.92 -25.77
C ILE A 144 -8.99 6.89 -24.98
N GLY A 145 -8.54 7.35 -23.83
CA GLY A 145 -9.24 8.33 -23.00
C GLY A 145 -9.42 9.67 -23.73
N LEU A 146 -8.37 10.17 -24.39
CA LEU A 146 -8.43 11.40 -25.18
C LEU A 146 -9.34 11.25 -26.39
N TYR A 147 -9.25 10.13 -27.12
CA TYR A 147 -10.14 9.84 -28.24
C TYR A 147 -11.61 9.82 -27.80
N ASN A 148 -11.93 9.13 -26.69
CA ASN A 148 -13.28 9.06 -26.16
C ASN A 148 -13.78 10.42 -25.66
N LEU A 149 -12.89 11.27 -25.15
CA LEU A 149 -13.24 12.65 -24.73
C LEU A 149 -13.62 13.53 -25.93
N VAL A 150 -12.94 13.36 -27.08
CA VAL A 150 -13.20 14.14 -28.29
C VAL A 150 -14.44 13.64 -29.03
N GLU A 151 -14.65 12.32 -29.12
CA GLU A 151 -15.71 11.71 -29.92
C GLU A 151 -17.06 11.61 -29.18
N HIS A 152 -17.06 11.32 -27.87
CA HIS A 152 -18.27 10.99 -27.09
C HIS A 152 -18.79 12.12 -26.18
N ASP A 153 -18.37 13.36 -26.45
CA ASP A 153 -18.84 14.61 -25.84
C ASP A 153 -18.05 15.08 -24.58
N ILE A 154 -17.74 16.37 -24.58
CA ILE A 154 -17.00 17.11 -23.53
C ILE A 154 -17.82 17.19 -22.23
N GLY A 155 -19.07 16.71 -22.25
CA GLY A 155 -19.94 16.54 -21.08
C GLY A 155 -19.31 15.73 -19.93
N VAL A 156 -18.33 14.86 -20.18
CA VAL A 156 -17.56 14.18 -19.12
C VAL A 156 -16.84 15.18 -18.20
N LEU A 157 -16.42 16.34 -18.72
CA LEU A 157 -15.80 17.40 -17.90
C LEU A 157 -16.78 18.03 -16.89
N ARG A 158 -18.10 17.85 -17.07
CA ARG A 158 -19.09 18.28 -16.06
C ARG A 158 -18.98 17.45 -14.78
N ALA A 159 -18.35 16.27 -14.81
CA ALA A 159 -18.07 15.46 -13.63
C ALA A 159 -17.14 16.17 -12.62
N PHE A 160 -16.35 17.16 -13.05
CA PHE A 160 -15.55 17.99 -12.13
C PHE A 160 -16.40 18.93 -11.28
N ASN A 161 -17.64 19.22 -11.68
CA ASN A 161 -18.50 20.08 -10.88
C ASN A 161 -19.11 19.27 -9.72
N PRO A 162 -18.81 19.63 -8.45
CA PRO A 162 -19.24 18.89 -7.27
C PRO A 162 -20.77 18.83 -7.11
N TRP A 163 -21.51 19.71 -7.78
CA TRP A 163 -22.96 19.67 -7.81
C TRP A 163 -23.52 18.37 -8.44
N TYR A 164 -22.88 17.85 -9.49
CA TYR A 164 -23.28 16.57 -10.11
C TYR A 164 -22.97 15.38 -9.20
N ILE A 165 -21.90 15.45 -8.41
CA ILE A 165 -21.57 14.43 -7.41
C ILE A 165 -22.67 14.39 -6.34
N VAL A 166 -23.05 15.54 -5.79
CA VAL A 166 -24.13 15.60 -4.78
C VAL A 166 -25.47 15.10 -5.35
N GLN A 167 -25.81 15.47 -6.59
CA GLN A 167 -27.00 14.94 -7.26
C GLN A 167 -26.93 13.43 -7.49
N TYR A 168 -25.76 12.91 -7.86
CA TYR A 168 -25.52 11.48 -8.06
C TYR A 168 -25.73 10.70 -6.76
N PHE A 169 -25.15 11.15 -5.64
CA PHE A 169 -25.38 10.52 -4.33
C PHE A 169 -26.83 10.64 -3.85
N LYS A 170 -27.48 11.78 -4.10
CA LYS A 170 -28.89 11.97 -3.73
C LYS A 170 -29.83 11.06 -4.53
N ARG A 171 -29.50 10.76 -5.79
CA ARG A 171 -30.34 9.93 -6.68
C ARG A 171 -30.04 8.44 -6.57
N ASN A 172 -28.78 8.06 -6.41
CA ASN A 172 -28.34 6.66 -6.45
C ASN A 172 -28.10 6.07 -5.05
N GLY A 173 -28.08 6.88 -3.99
CA GLY A 173 -28.04 6.44 -2.59
C GLY A 173 -27.01 5.33 -2.35
N LYS A 174 -27.50 4.10 -2.15
CA LYS A 174 -26.67 2.90 -1.89
C LYS A 174 -25.68 2.57 -3.01
N GLU A 175 -26.05 2.72 -4.28
CA GLU A 175 -25.13 2.47 -5.40
C GLU A 175 -24.02 3.52 -5.48
N GLY A 176 -24.34 4.76 -5.10
CA GLY A 176 -23.35 5.83 -4.98
C GLY A 176 -22.27 5.53 -3.94
N TRP A 177 -22.67 4.96 -2.80
CA TRP A 177 -21.73 4.50 -1.76
C TRP A 177 -20.82 3.37 -2.24
N VAL A 178 -21.35 2.41 -3.02
CA VAL A 178 -20.53 1.33 -3.60
C VAL A 178 -19.54 1.88 -4.61
N SER A 179 -19.97 2.80 -5.48
CA SER A 179 -19.09 3.46 -6.45
C SER A 179 -17.97 4.25 -5.76
N LEU A 180 -18.26 4.94 -4.66
CA LEU A 180 -17.26 5.64 -3.86
C LEU A 180 -16.18 4.70 -3.31
N GLY A 181 -16.58 3.50 -2.88
CA GLY A 181 -15.65 2.46 -2.45
C GLY A 181 -14.64 2.09 -3.54
N GLY A 182 -15.09 1.98 -4.79
CA GLY A 182 -14.21 1.74 -5.94
C GLY A 182 -13.25 2.90 -6.21
N ILE A 183 -13.69 4.14 -6.05
CA ILE A 183 -12.83 5.33 -6.20
C ILE A 183 -11.75 5.34 -5.11
N ILE A 184 -12.12 5.11 -3.84
CA ILE A 184 -11.18 5.05 -2.72
C ILE A 184 -10.16 3.92 -2.94
N LEU A 185 -10.61 2.75 -3.41
CA LEU A 185 -9.73 1.62 -3.74
C LEU A 185 -8.69 1.98 -4.82
N CYS A 186 -9.09 2.74 -5.84
CA CYS A 186 -8.18 3.23 -6.87
C CYS A 186 -7.14 4.22 -6.31
N VAL A 187 -7.57 5.13 -5.43
CA VAL A 187 -6.67 6.07 -4.75
C VAL A 187 -5.65 5.34 -3.89
N THR A 188 -6.07 4.34 -3.12
CA THR A 188 -5.13 3.53 -2.29
C THR A 188 -4.10 2.78 -3.14
N GLY A 189 -4.48 2.32 -4.34
CA GLY A 189 -3.53 1.71 -5.27
C GLY A 189 -2.48 2.72 -5.77
N THR A 190 -2.90 3.96 -6.02
CA THR A 190 -2.00 5.04 -6.44
C THR A 190 -1.05 5.44 -5.30
N GLU A 191 -1.54 5.54 -4.06
CA GLU A 191 -0.68 5.78 -2.89
C GLU A 191 0.36 4.67 -2.70
N GLY A 192 -0.02 3.40 -2.88
CA GLY A 192 0.90 2.28 -2.82
C GLY A 192 2.03 2.39 -3.85
N MET A 193 1.73 2.79 -5.09
CA MET A 193 2.74 3.02 -6.12
C MET A 193 3.73 4.15 -5.76
N PHE A 194 3.25 5.22 -5.14
CA PHE A 194 4.12 6.34 -4.74
C PHE A 194 4.91 6.06 -3.47
N ALA A 195 4.35 5.29 -2.53
CA ALA A 195 5.03 4.90 -1.31
C ALA A 195 6.23 3.98 -1.57
N ASP A 196 6.19 3.18 -2.63
CA ASP A 196 7.27 2.27 -3.02
C ASP A 196 8.42 2.95 -3.81
N LEU A 197 8.24 4.21 -4.23
CA LEU A 197 9.26 5.01 -4.94
C LEU A 197 10.21 5.78 -4.00
N GLY A 198 10.03 5.71 -2.66
CA GLY A 198 10.73 6.54 -1.66
C GLY A 198 11.44 5.79 -0.53
#